data_AF-A0A6H9LQV2-F1
#
_entry.id   AF-A0A6H9LQV2-F1
#
_cell.length_a   1.000
_cell.length_b   1.000
_cell.length_c   1.000
_cell.angle_alpha   90.00
_cell.angle_beta   90.00
_cell.angle_gamma   90.00
#
_symmetry.space_group_name_H-M   'P 1'
#
loop_
_entity.id
_entity.type
_entity.pdbx_description
1 polymer ?
#
loop_
_entity_poly.entity_id
_entity_poly.type
_entity_poly.pdbx_seq_one_letter_code
_entity_poly.pdbx_strand_id
1 'polypeptide(L)'
;MKKLTFLFLLCSFLLLIGCSDEGSAPTGSSGGTNPVDTIVNFATDVRPIIQSNGCLGGSCHGGSASNGGLNLGSAEYSEIISANGTNGAFVVANSSATSTFYIKVSQDTPSIGGSRMPLTGGALSAGQIEMIKDWIDQGALNN
;
A
#
# COMPACT_ATOMS: atom_id res chain seq x y z
N MET A 1 65.88 9.97 -33.82
CA MET A 1 64.96 9.76 -32.67
C MET A 1 65.01 8.28 -32.31
N LYS A 2 65.17 7.98 -31.02
CA LYS A 2 65.73 6.73 -30.48
C LYS A 2 64.69 5.60 -30.44
N LYS A 3 65.23 4.38 -30.43
CA LYS A 3 64.61 3.07 -30.63
C LYS A 3 63.76 2.58 -29.43
N LEU A 4 62.84 1.65 -29.74
CA LEU A 4 62.60 0.34 -29.08
C LEU A 4 62.13 0.29 -27.61
N THR A 5 60.97 -0.34 -27.36
CA THR A 5 60.65 -1.21 -26.20
C THR A 5 59.44 -2.09 -26.60
N PHE A 6 59.63 -3.37 -26.92
CA PHE A 6 59.41 -4.57 -26.07
C PHE A 6 58.00 -4.64 -25.44
N LEU A 7 57.12 -5.52 -25.93
CA LEU A 7 56.93 -6.91 -25.46
C LEU A 7 56.18 -6.96 -24.11
N PHE A 8 54.94 -7.45 -24.09
CA PHE A 8 54.62 -8.74 -23.46
C PHE A 8 53.12 -9.08 -23.56
N LEU A 9 52.92 -10.22 -24.20
CA LEU A 9 51.81 -11.16 -24.15
C LEU A 9 51.30 -11.36 -22.71
N LEU A 10 49.99 -11.23 -22.48
CA LEU A 10 49.27 -11.80 -21.33
C LEU A 10 47.96 -12.36 -21.89
N CYS A 11 47.96 -13.59 -22.39
CA CYS A 11 47.67 -14.81 -21.63
C CYS A 11 46.33 -14.72 -20.87
N SER A 12 45.31 -15.27 -21.53
CA SER A 12 44.07 -15.69 -20.91
C SER A 12 44.38 -16.61 -19.73
N PHE A 13 43.87 -16.28 -18.54
CA PHE A 13 43.75 -17.23 -17.46
C PHE A 13 42.38 -17.06 -16.83
N LEU A 14 41.44 -17.89 -17.29
CA LEU A 14 40.33 -18.35 -16.46
C LEU A 14 40.92 -19.00 -15.21
N LEU A 15 40.52 -18.54 -14.02
CA LEU A 15 40.24 -19.46 -12.93
C LEU A 15 39.30 -18.85 -11.89
N LEU A 16 38.24 -19.62 -11.67
CA LEU A 16 37.16 -19.46 -10.71
C LEU A 16 37.70 -19.39 -9.28
N ILE A 17 37.32 -18.36 -8.53
CA ILE A 17 37.17 -18.43 -7.08
C ILE A 17 35.92 -17.66 -6.72
N GLY A 18 34.87 -18.39 -6.36
CA GLY A 18 33.71 -17.85 -5.69
C GLY A 18 33.99 -17.63 -4.21
N CYS A 19 33.31 -16.64 -3.64
CA CYS A 19 32.81 -16.69 -2.28
C CYS A 19 31.48 -15.93 -2.26
N SER A 20 30.41 -16.70 -2.08
CA SER A 20 29.11 -16.24 -1.61
C SER A 20 29.24 -15.80 -0.14
N ASP A 21 28.65 -14.66 0.20
CA ASP A 21 27.92 -14.50 1.45
C ASP A 21 26.86 -13.41 1.23
N GLU A 22 25.62 -13.87 1.16
CA GLU A 22 24.44 -13.09 0.88
C GLU A 22 24.04 -12.37 2.17
N GLY A 23 24.40 -11.09 2.27
CA GLY A 23 23.88 -10.22 3.31
C GLY A 23 22.36 -10.24 3.27
N SER A 24 21.74 -10.98 4.19
CA SER A 24 20.30 -11.02 4.39
C SER A 24 19.83 -9.64 4.83
N ALA A 25 19.47 -8.80 3.86
CA ALA A 25 18.58 -7.69 4.12
C ALA A 25 17.28 -8.26 4.71
N PRO A 26 16.70 -7.66 5.76
CA PRO A 26 15.36 -8.03 6.15
C PRO A 26 14.47 -7.68 4.97
N THR A 27 14.01 -8.70 4.24
CA THR A 27 12.92 -8.56 3.30
C THR A 27 11.74 -8.04 4.10
N GLY A 28 11.50 -6.73 4.00
CA GLY A 28 10.23 -6.13 4.40
C GLY A 28 9.14 -7.00 3.79
N SER A 29 8.31 -7.54 4.68
CA SER A 29 7.28 -8.52 4.41
C SER A 29 6.53 -8.15 3.13
N SER A 30 6.89 -8.84 2.04
CA SER A 30 6.07 -8.90 0.85
C SER A 30 4.92 -9.83 1.20
N GLY A 31 3.87 -9.25 1.77
CA GLY A 31 2.57 -9.89 1.98
C GLY A 31 1.91 -10.15 0.62
N GLY A 32 2.38 -11.19 -0.05
CA GLY A 32 1.92 -11.66 -1.35
C GLY A 32 1.78 -13.17 -1.33
N THR A 33 0.92 -13.67 -0.43
CA THR A 33 0.38 -15.03 -0.50
C THR A 33 -1.09 -14.96 -0.15
N ASN A 34 -1.95 -14.92 -1.17
CA ASN A 34 -3.34 -15.33 -1.01
C ASN A 34 -3.34 -16.79 -0.50
N PRO A 35 -4.05 -17.04 0.60
CA PRO A 35 -5.42 -17.50 0.44
C PRO A 35 -6.40 -16.54 1.10
N VAL A 36 -7.56 -16.44 0.45
CA VAL A 36 -8.85 -15.94 0.97
C VAL A 36 -9.22 -16.49 2.37
N ASP A 37 -8.47 -17.48 2.88
CA ASP A 37 -8.61 -18.09 4.20
C ASP A 37 -7.88 -17.36 5.34
N THR A 38 -7.02 -16.37 5.07
CA THR A 38 -6.39 -15.59 6.16
C THR A 38 -7.28 -14.42 6.54
N ILE A 39 -7.73 -14.40 7.79
CA ILE A 39 -8.52 -13.30 8.33
C ILE A 39 -7.64 -12.06 8.43
N VAL A 40 -8.03 -10.97 7.76
CA VAL A 40 -7.34 -9.67 7.83
C VAL A 40 -7.66 -9.00 9.16
N ASN A 41 -6.64 -8.46 9.83
CA ASN A 41 -6.76 -7.78 11.11
C ASN A 41 -6.85 -6.26 10.92
N PHE A 42 -7.92 -5.62 11.42
CA PHE A 42 -8.05 -4.17 11.26
C PHE A 42 -6.87 -3.39 11.86
N ALA A 43 -6.47 -3.73 13.09
CA ALA A 43 -5.51 -2.95 13.86
C ALA A 43 -4.08 -3.04 13.32
N THR A 44 -3.69 -4.19 12.76
CA THR A 44 -2.32 -4.44 12.26
C THR A 44 -2.19 -4.31 10.75
N ASP A 45 -3.27 -4.51 10.00
CA ASP A 45 -3.20 -4.62 8.54
C ASP A 45 -3.84 -3.41 7.86
N VAL A 46 -5.06 -3.03 8.25
CA VAL A 46 -5.82 -1.97 7.57
C VAL A 46 -5.56 -0.58 8.14
N ARG A 47 -5.59 -0.42 9.47
CA ARG A 47 -5.40 0.87 10.12
C ARG A 47 -4.04 1.51 9.76
N PRO A 48 -2.92 0.77 9.70
CA PRO A 48 -1.65 1.35 9.25
C PRO A 48 -1.69 1.85 7.80
N ILE A 49 -2.48 1.24 6.92
CA ILE A 49 -2.66 1.75 5.54
C ILE A 49 -3.30 3.14 5.58
N ILE A 50 -4.32 3.35 6.42
CA ILE A 50 -4.97 4.65 6.57
C ILE A 50 -4.01 5.69 7.17
N GLN A 51 -3.27 5.32 8.20
CA GLN A 51 -2.40 6.24 8.94
C GLN A 51 -1.12 6.60 8.17
N SER A 52 -0.54 5.69 7.40
CA SER A 52 0.77 5.88 6.77
C SER A 52 0.72 6.38 5.33
N ASN A 53 -0.43 6.37 4.65
CA ASN A 53 -0.55 6.79 3.24
C ASN A 53 -1.17 8.18 3.08
N GLY A 54 -1.04 9.03 4.10
CA GLY A 54 -1.47 10.44 4.03
C GLY A 54 -2.99 10.64 4.00
N CYS A 55 -3.79 9.61 4.28
CA CYS A 55 -5.26 9.75 4.32
C CYS A 55 -5.67 10.80 5.37
N LEU A 56 -5.01 10.79 6.52
CA LEU A 56 -5.22 11.75 7.61
C LEU A 56 -4.42 13.05 7.43
N GLY A 57 -3.71 13.20 6.32
CA GLY A 57 -2.78 14.31 6.07
C GLY A 57 -3.49 15.66 5.96
N GLY A 58 -2.97 16.64 6.69
CA GLY A 58 -3.51 18.00 6.73
C GLY A 58 -4.97 18.01 7.18
N SER A 59 -5.81 18.76 6.47
CA SER A 59 -7.25 18.84 6.72
C SER A 59 -8.06 18.13 5.63
N CYS A 60 -7.53 17.05 5.04
CA CYS A 60 -8.25 16.30 4.01
C CYS A 60 -9.25 15.32 4.63
N HIS A 61 -8.82 14.46 5.56
CA HIS A 61 -9.72 13.53 6.26
C HIS A 61 -9.40 13.33 7.76
N GLY A 62 -8.45 14.06 8.35
CA GLY A 62 -7.97 13.87 9.74
C GLY A 62 -8.44 14.92 10.76
N GLY A 63 -9.58 15.60 10.56
CA GLY A 63 -10.01 16.68 11.45
C GLY A 63 -11.32 17.38 11.06
N SER A 64 -11.51 18.63 11.49
CA SER A 64 -12.77 19.39 11.33
C SER A 64 -13.08 19.81 9.88
N ALA A 65 -12.07 19.89 9.02
CA ALA A 65 -12.26 20.06 7.58
C ALA A 65 -12.02 18.71 6.91
N SER A 66 -12.96 18.32 6.07
CA SER A 66 -13.03 16.99 5.48
C SER A 66 -13.47 17.12 4.02
N ASN A 67 -12.54 16.89 3.10
CA ASN A 67 -12.83 16.92 1.67
C ASN A 67 -13.89 15.85 1.35
N GLY A 68 -14.93 16.25 0.62
CA GLY A 68 -16.08 15.38 0.37
C GLY A 68 -16.83 14.98 1.64
N GLY A 69 -16.75 15.76 2.72
CA GLY A 69 -17.46 15.55 3.98
C GLY A 69 -17.04 14.32 4.79
N LEU A 70 -15.92 13.67 4.44
CA LEU A 70 -15.43 12.47 5.11
C LEU A 70 -14.37 12.80 6.17
N ASN A 71 -14.66 12.50 7.44
CA ASN A 71 -13.72 12.57 8.55
C ASN A 71 -13.43 11.15 9.07
N LEU A 72 -12.15 10.80 9.17
CA LEU A 72 -11.65 9.51 9.65
C LEU A 72 -11.04 9.61 11.06
N GLY A 73 -10.99 10.81 11.65
CA GLY A 73 -10.45 11.05 12.99
C GLY A 73 -9.02 10.55 13.14
N SER A 74 -8.79 9.73 14.16
CA SER A 74 -7.52 9.03 14.43
C SER A 74 -7.38 7.68 13.69
N ALA A 75 -8.35 7.36 12.83
CA ALA A 75 -8.52 6.04 12.22
C ALA A 75 -8.75 4.91 13.24
N GLU A 76 -9.41 5.21 14.36
CA GLU A 76 -9.88 4.17 15.26
C GLU A 76 -11.04 3.39 14.63
N TYR A 77 -11.20 2.12 15.03
CA TYR A 77 -12.16 1.23 14.38
C TYR A 77 -13.58 1.83 14.32
N SER A 78 -14.06 2.36 15.45
CA SER A 78 -15.38 2.99 15.54
C SER A 78 -15.53 4.21 14.64
N GLU A 79 -14.46 4.98 14.45
CA GLU A 79 -14.43 6.13 13.53
C GLU A 79 -14.52 5.63 12.08
N ILE A 80 -13.73 4.62 11.72
CA ILE A 80 -13.68 4.07 10.36
C ILE A 80 -15.02 3.45 9.94
N ILE A 81 -15.65 2.65 10.80
CA ILE A 81 -16.91 1.97 10.46
C ILE A 81 -18.13 2.90 10.46
N SER A 82 -18.08 4.00 11.22
CA SER A 82 -19.17 5.00 11.25
C SER A 82 -18.96 6.15 10.28
N ALA A 83 -17.75 6.28 9.71
CA ALA A 83 -17.42 7.32 8.77
C ALA A 83 -18.30 7.27 7.53
N ASN A 84 -18.76 8.45 7.13
CA ASN A 84 -19.53 8.68 5.92
C ASN A 84 -19.10 10.02 5.35
N GLY A 85 -19.23 10.17 4.04
CA GLY A 85 -19.04 11.43 3.35
C GLY A 85 -20.13 11.65 2.32
N THR A 86 -19.96 12.65 1.47
CA THR A 86 -20.92 13.03 0.42
C THR A 86 -21.21 11.89 -0.56
N ASN A 87 -20.27 10.95 -0.76
CA ASN A 87 -20.46 9.79 -1.64
C ASN A 87 -21.05 8.56 -0.91
N GLY A 88 -21.42 8.68 0.36
CA GLY A 88 -21.99 7.61 1.17
C GLY A 88 -21.03 7.07 2.25
N ALA A 89 -21.32 5.85 2.72
CA ALA A 89 -20.56 5.19 3.77
C ALA A 89 -19.11 4.92 3.34
N PHE A 90 -18.16 5.12 4.25
CA PHE A 90 -16.76 4.81 4.00
C PHE A 90 -16.56 3.30 3.82
N VAL A 91 -17.17 2.52 4.73
CA VAL A 91 -17.15 1.06 4.75
C VAL A 91 -18.58 0.53 4.80
N VAL A 92 -18.87 -0.45 3.94
CA VAL A 92 -20.07 -1.28 3.95
C VAL A 92 -19.60 -2.73 4.12
N ALA A 93 -19.76 -3.26 5.33
CA ALA A 93 -19.32 -4.61 5.67
C ALA A 93 -19.88 -5.66 4.70
N ASN A 94 -19.05 -6.63 4.31
CA ASN A 94 -19.32 -7.69 3.33
C ASN A 94 -19.49 -7.19 1.88
N SER A 95 -19.17 -5.93 1.57
CA SER A 95 -19.29 -5.40 0.21
C SER A 95 -18.30 -4.27 -0.06
N SER A 96 -17.09 -4.64 -0.48
CA SER A 96 -16.08 -3.71 -1.02
C SER A 96 -16.60 -2.96 -2.25
N ALA A 97 -17.40 -3.62 -3.09
CA ALA A 97 -18.00 -3.04 -4.29
C ALA A 97 -18.92 -1.84 -4.01
N THR A 98 -19.47 -1.70 -2.80
CA THR A 98 -20.30 -0.56 -2.38
C THR A 98 -19.63 0.31 -1.33
N SER A 99 -18.41 -0.03 -0.91
CA SER A 99 -17.64 0.74 0.07
C SER A 99 -16.86 1.84 -0.63
N THR A 100 -17.12 3.10 -0.27
CA THR A 100 -16.44 4.22 -0.93
C THR A 100 -14.93 4.19 -0.69
N PHE A 101 -14.46 3.61 0.43
CA PHE A 101 -13.03 3.39 0.68
C PHE A 101 -12.38 2.61 -0.46
N TYR A 102 -12.86 1.39 -0.75
CA TYR A 102 -12.29 0.55 -1.78
C TYR A 102 -12.42 1.18 -3.17
N ILE A 103 -13.59 1.72 -3.51
CA ILE A 103 -13.83 2.36 -4.82
C ILE A 103 -12.83 3.50 -5.06
N LYS A 104 -12.62 4.37 -4.07
CA LYS A 104 -11.74 5.53 -4.21
C LYS A 104 -10.26 5.17 -4.33
N VAL A 105 -9.79 4.07 -3.72
CA VAL A 105 -8.36 3.69 -3.76
C VAL A 105 -8.00 2.75 -4.91
N SER A 106 -8.97 1.98 -5.42
CA SER A 106 -8.73 0.94 -6.43
C SER A 106 -8.95 1.40 -7.88
N GLN A 107 -9.81 2.39 -8.11
CA GLN A 107 -10.20 2.79 -9.46
C GLN A 107 -9.48 4.07 -9.89
N ASP A 108 -8.82 4.04 -11.05
CA ASP A 108 -8.19 5.22 -11.66
C ASP A 108 -9.22 6.31 -11.99
N THR A 109 -10.43 5.91 -12.35
CA THR A 109 -11.60 6.79 -12.49
C THR A 109 -12.75 6.24 -11.64
N PRO A 110 -12.94 6.74 -10.40
CA PRO A 110 -13.95 6.21 -9.49
C PRO A 110 -15.37 6.31 -10.04
N SER A 111 -16.13 5.22 -9.98
CA SER A 111 -17.54 5.13 -10.41
C SER A 111 -18.49 6.05 -9.65
N ILE A 112 -18.09 6.49 -8.46
CA ILE A 112 -18.81 7.42 -7.58
C ILE A 112 -18.37 8.88 -7.77
N GLY A 113 -17.70 9.19 -8.89
CA GLY A 113 -17.21 10.53 -9.24
C GLY A 113 -15.96 10.95 -8.47
N GLY A 114 -15.45 12.15 -8.77
CA GLY A 114 -14.19 12.67 -8.22
C GLY A 114 -12.94 11.92 -8.70
N SER A 115 -11.83 12.11 -7.98
CA SER A 115 -10.54 11.49 -8.32
C SER A 115 -10.21 10.28 -7.44
N ARG A 116 -9.31 9.43 -7.92
CA ARG A 116 -8.67 8.38 -7.13
C ARG A 116 -7.95 8.96 -5.92
N MET A 117 -8.01 8.23 -4.80
CA MET A 117 -7.32 8.54 -3.55
C MET A 117 -6.13 7.58 -3.34
N PRO A 118 -5.07 8.02 -2.63
CA PRO A 118 -4.85 9.36 -2.06
C PRO A 118 -4.62 10.43 -3.15
N LEU A 119 -5.14 11.64 -2.93
CA LEU A 119 -4.87 12.80 -3.82
C LEU A 119 -3.44 13.32 -3.66
N THR A 120 -2.95 13.27 -2.43
CA THR A 120 -1.58 13.64 -2.06
C THR A 120 -0.81 12.38 -1.76
N GLY A 121 0.31 12.18 -2.45
CA GLY A 121 1.07 10.93 -2.39
C GLY A 121 0.83 10.06 -3.62
N GLY A 122 1.51 8.90 -3.66
CA GLY A 122 1.28 7.91 -4.69
C GLY A 122 0.01 7.09 -4.43
N ALA A 123 -0.49 6.44 -5.47
CA ALA A 123 -1.51 5.41 -5.33
C ALA A 123 -1.04 4.30 -4.37
N LEU A 124 -1.99 3.70 -3.65
CA LEU A 124 -1.72 2.52 -2.82
C LEU A 124 -1.19 1.37 -3.70
N SER A 125 -0.36 0.51 -3.09
CA SER A 125 0.11 -0.69 -3.77
C SER A 125 -1.04 -1.68 -4.00
N ALA A 126 -0.90 -2.58 -4.97
CA ALA A 126 -1.90 -3.60 -5.24
C ALA A 126 -2.20 -4.45 -3.98
N GLY A 127 -1.18 -4.82 -3.21
CA GLY A 127 -1.35 -5.59 -1.98
C GLY A 127 -2.10 -4.83 -0.87
N GLN A 128 -1.88 -3.52 -0.74
CA GLN A 128 -2.66 -2.69 0.19
C GLN A 128 -4.14 -2.60 -0.23
N ILE A 129 -4.40 -2.47 -1.52
CA ILE A 129 -5.76 -2.41 -2.07
C ILE A 129 -6.49 -3.74 -1.86
N GLU A 130 -5.80 -4.86 -2.09
CA GLU A 130 -6.32 -6.21 -1.85
C GLU A 130 -6.63 -6.43 -0.36
N MET A 131 -5.72 -6.03 0.53
CA MET A 131 -5.91 -6.09 1.98
C MET A 131 -7.13 -5.29 2.45
N ILE A 132 -7.36 -4.09 1.90
CA ILE A 132 -8.56 -3.30 2.17
C ILE A 132 -9.81 -4.03 1.67
N LYS A 133 -9.77 -4.57 0.45
CA LYS A 133 -10.88 -5.28 -0.16
C LYS A 133 -11.29 -6.48 0.70
N ASP A 134 -10.33 -7.31 1.07
CA ASP A 134 -10.56 -8.55 1.79
C ASP A 134 -11.05 -8.28 3.21
N TRP A 135 -10.48 -7.31 3.93
CA TRP A 135 -11.01 -6.93 5.24
C TRP A 135 -12.49 -6.49 5.17
N ILE A 136 -12.86 -5.68 4.16
CA ILE A 136 -14.25 -5.26 3.99
C ILE A 136 -15.14 -6.46 3.67
N ASP A 137 -14.74 -7.31 2.73
CA ASP A 137 -15.51 -8.47 2.27
C ASP A 137 -15.63 -9.56 3.36
N GLN A 138 -14.67 -9.63 4.29
CA GLN A 138 -14.71 -10.46 5.51
C GLN A 138 -15.59 -9.87 6.63
N GLY A 139 -16.31 -8.78 6.37
CA GLY A 139 -17.26 -8.18 7.30
C GLY A 139 -16.70 -6.99 8.10
N ALA A 140 -15.55 -6.45 7.71
CA ALA A 140 -14.92 -5.28 8.34
C ALA A 140 -14.76 -5.45 9.86
N LEU A 141 -14.18 -6.58 10.28
CA LEU A 141 -14.07 -6.97 11.69
C LEU A 141 -13.08 -6.11 12.49
N ASN A 142 -13.31 -6.00 13.80
CA ASN A 142 -12.35 -5.50 14.79
C ASN A 142 -11.81 -6.69 15.59
N ASN A 143 -10.69 -7.26 15.15
CA ASN A 143 -10.15 -8.55 15.58
C ASN A 143 -8.69 -8.46 16.00
#